data_AF-A0A958DEZ3-F1
#
_entry.id   AF-A0A958DEZ3-F1
#
_cell.length_a   1.000
_cell.length_b   1.000
_cell.length_c   1.000
_cell.angle_alpha   90.00
_cell.angle_beta   90.00
_cell.angle_gamma   90.00
#
_symmetry.space_group_name_H-M   'P 1'
#
loop_
_entity.id
_entity.type
_entity.pdbx_description
1 polymer ?
#
loop_
_entity_poly.entity_id
_entity_poly.type
_entity_poly.pdbx_seq_one_letter_code
_entity_poly.pdbx_strand_id
1 'polypeptide(L)'
;HNVAGYSAQMDELNAELKSYLYANFYRHYRVVRMATKAERVLRDLFEAYVEEPLQLPDSVQEKLRHESAGDGGNLHRIVCDYLAGMTDRYAIQEHKRLYDPEERV
;
A
#
# COMPACT_ATOMS: atom_id res chain seq x y z
N HIS A 1 27.31 3.74 -0.35
CA HIS A 1 27.58 5.04 0.32
C HIS A 1 26.40 5.96 0.05
N ASN A 2 25.82 6.57 1.09
CA ASN A 2 24.82 7.62 0.88
C ASN A 2 25.52 8.82 0.23
N VAL A 3 24.98 9.29 -0.90
CA VAL A 3 25.58 10.36 -1.71
C VAL A 3 25.21 11.75 -1.18
N ALA A 4 24.23 11.82 -0.28
CA ALA A 4 23.85 12.99 0.50
C ALA A 4 23.69 12.59 1.97
N GLY A 5 24.10 13.47 2.88
CA GLY A 5 24.05 13.23 4.32
C GLY A 5 24.04 14.56 5.08
N TYR A 6 23.63 14.48 6.35
CA TYR A 6 23.72 15.63 7.24
C TYR A 6 25.16 15.80 7.74
N SER A 7 25.46 16.99 8.27
CA SER A 7 26.63 17.14 9.14
C SER A 7 26.40 16.35 10.43
N ALA A 8 27.47 15.96 11.12
CA ALA A 8 27.37 15.20 12.38
C ALA A 8 26.42 15.85 13.40
N GLN A 9 26.51 17.18 13.55
CA GLN A 9 25.63 17.95 14.44
C GLN A 9 24.16 17.86 14.03
N MET A 10 23.86 17.96 12.74
CA MET A 10 22.47 17.91 12.26
C MET A 10 21.90 16.50 12.32
N ASP A 11 22.74 15.46 12.16
CA ASP A 11 22.34 14.07 12.39
C ASP A 11 21.92 13.84 13.84
N GLU A 12 22.67 14.35 14.82
CA GLU A 12 22.32 14.26 16.24
C GLU A 12 20.96 14.92 16.54
N LEU A 13 20.76 16.15 16.05
CA LEU A 13 19.48 16.88 16.21
C LEU A 13 18.30 16.14 15.55
N ASN A 14 18.51 15.60 14.35
CA ASN A 14 17.47 14.84 13.64
C ASN A 14 17.13 13.53 14.37
N ALA A 15 18.13 12.86 14.97
CA ALA A 15 17.92 11.66 15.76
C ALA A 15 17.11 11.95 17.04
N GLU A 16 17.39 13.05 17.72
CA GLU A 16 16.62 13.50 18.89
C GLU A 16 15.16 13.80 18.50
N LEU A 17 14.95 14.57 17.42
CA LEU A 17 13.61 14.88 16.90
C LEU A 17 12.83 13.62 16.53
N LYS A 18 13.44 12.68 15.80
CA LYS A 18 12.79 11.41 15.44
C LYS A 18 12.39 10.61 16.67
N SER A 19 13.26 10.56 17.68
CA SER A 19 12.97 9.86 18.95
C SER A 19 11.79 10.48 19.67
N TYR A 20 11.74 11.82 19.75
CA TYR A 20 10.62 12.56 20.32
C TYR A 20 9.31 12.30 19.56
N LEU A 21 9.31 12.40 18.23
CA LEU A 21 8.14 12.15 17.39
C LEU A 21 7.67 10.70 17.49
N TYR A 22 8.59 9.74 17.58
CA TYR A 22 8.23 8.34 17.73
C TYR A 22 7.55 8.06 19.06
N ALA A 23 8.05 8.65 20.14
CA ALA A 23 7.46 8.52 21.48
C ALA A 23 6.10 9.21 21.59
N ASN A 24 5.95 10.42 21.02
CA ASN A 24 4.82 11.31 21.32
C ASN A 24 3.77 11.41 20.19
N PHE A 25 4.13 11.09 18.95
CA PHE A 25 3.24 11.25 17.80
C PHE A 25 2.86 9.90 17.15
N TYR A 26 3.85 9.12 16.70
CA TYR A 26 3.57 7.90 15.92
C TYR A 26 2.88 6.79 16.74
N ARG A 27 3.12 6.74 18.05
CA ARG A 27 2.47 5.78 18.98
C ARG A 27 1.11 6.24 19.49
N HIS A 28 0.66 7.43 19.09
CA HIS A 28 -0.65 7.93 19.51
C HIS A 28 -1.77 7.00 18.98
N TYR A 29 -2.73 6.65 19.82
CA TYR A 29 -3.75 5.62 19.51
C TYR A 29 -4.51 5.88 18.20
N ARG A 30 -4.73 7.14 17.82
CA ARG A 30 -5.38 7.50 16.54
C ARG A 30 -4.52 7.16 15.33
N VAL A 31 -3.21 7.40 15.42
CA VAL A 31 -2.25 7.08 14.34
C VAL A 31 -2.15 5.56 14.19
N VAL A 32 -2.00 4.84 15.30
CA VAL A 32 -1.96 3.37 15.31
C VAL A 32 -3.25 2.79 14.72
N ARG A 33 -4.43 3.28 15.15
CA ARG A 33 -5.72 2.82 14.58
C ARG A 33 -5.82 3.06 13.08
N MET A 34 -5.34 4.19 12.59
CA MET A 34 -5.34 4.49 11.15
C MET A 34 -4.41 3.54 10.39
N ALA A 35 -3.19 3.32 10.89
CA ALA A 35 -2.24 2.40 10.30
C ALA A 35 -2.79 0.96 10.24
N THR A 36 -3.35 0.46 11.34
CA THR A 36 -3.96 -0.89 11.38
C THR A 36 -5.14 -1.02 10.43
N LYS A 37 -5.95 0.04 10.24
CA LYS A 37 -7.04 0.03 9.24
C LYS A 37 -6.50 -0.01 7.81
N ALA A 38 -5.49 0.80 7.50
CA ALA A 38 -4.87 0.82 6.18
C ALA A 38 -4.22 -0.54 5.84
N GLU A 39 -3.53 -1.16 6.80
CA GLU A 39 -2.95 -2.50 6.64
C GLU A 39 -4.02 -3.56 6.32
N ARG A 40 -5.17 -3.51 7.01
CA ARG A 40 -6.31 -4.39 6.71
C ARG A 40 -6.83 -4.19 5.29
N VAL A 41 -7.11 -2.94 4.92
CA VAL A 41 -7.60 -2.61 3.58
C VAL A 41 -6.65 -3.15 2.50
N LEU A 42 -5.34 -2.90 2.63
CA LEU A 42 -4.37 -3.36 1.64
C LEU A 42 -4.24 -4.89 1.59
N ARG A 43 -4.24 -5.57 2.75
CA ARG A 43 -4.20 -7.04 2.81
C ARG A 43 -5.43 -7.63 2.15
N ASP A 44 -6.62 -7.18 2.54
CA ASP A 44 -7.89 -7.72 2.04
C ASP A 44 -8.02 -7.51 0.52
N LEU A 45 -7.58 -6.36 0.00
CA LEU A 45 -7.54 -6.09 -1.44
C LEU A 45 -6.53 -6.99 -2.16
N PHE A 46 -5.33 -7.14 -1.60
CA PHE A 46 -4.28 -7.97 -2.18
C PHE A 46 -4.72 -9.44 -2.26
N GLU A 47 -5.23 -9.99 -1.18
CA GLU A 47 -5.72 -11.36 -1.11
C GLU A 47 -6.86 -11.60 -2.11
N ALA A 48 -7.85 -10.70 -2.16
CA ALA A 48 -8.97 -10.82 -3.10
C ALA A 48 -8.53 -10.85 -4.58
N TYR A 49 -7.60 -9.98 -4.97
CA TYR A 49 -7.11 -9.92 -6.35
C TYR A 49 -6.15 -11.06 -6.71
N VAL A 50 -5.43 -11.62 -5.74
CA VAL A 50 -4.60 -12.81 -5.97
C VAL A 50 -5.47 -14.07 -6.07
N GLU A 51 -6.51 -14.18 -5.24
CA GLU A 51 -7.44 -15.32 -5.24
C GLU A 51 -8.33 -15.35 -6.50
N GLU A 52 -8.88 -14.21 -6.90
CA GLU A 52 -9.70 -14.08 -8.11
C GLU A 52 -9.27 -12.85 -8.94
N PRO A 53 -8.25 -13.01 -9.83
CA PRO A 53 -7.72 -11.93 -10.64
C PRO A 53 -8.73 -11.30 -11.62
N LEU A 54 -9.85 -11.96 -11.92
CA LEU A 54 -10.90 -11.38 -12.76
C LEU A 54 -11.64 -10.21 -12.10
N GLN A 55 -11.44 -9.99 -10.80
CA GLN A 55 -11.94 -8.81 -10.10
C GLN A 55 -11.09 -7.54 -10.35
N LEU A 56 -9.88 -7.69 -10.90
CA LEU A 56 -9.05 -6.53 -11.27
C LEU A 56 -9.67 -5.79 -12.47
N PRO A 57 -9.42 -4.48 -12.64
CA PRO A 57 -9.84 -3.76 -13.84
C PRO A 57 -9.26 -4.37 -15.12
N ASP A 58 -9.99 -4.29 -16.23
CA ASP A 58 -9.59 -4.83 -17.54
C ASP A 58 -8.18 -4.41 -17.97
N SER A 59 -7.79 -3.16 -17.67
CA SER A 59 -6.46 -2.64 -18.01
C SER A 59 -5.32 -3.33 -17.25
N VAL A 60 -5.58 -3.82 -16.04
CA VAL A 60 -4.63 -4.57 -15.22
C VAL A 60 -4.63 -6.05 -15.64
N GLN A 61 -5.81 -6.60 -15.96
CA GLN A 61 -5.91 -7.95 -16.53
C GLN A 61 -5.19 -8.07 -17.87
N GLU A 62 -5.23 -7.03 -18.73
CA GLU A 62 -4.51 -7.03 -19.99
C GLU A 62 -2.98 -7.03 -19.77
N LYS A 63 -2.49 -6.28 -18.78
CA LYS A 63 -1.08 -6.36 -18.36
C LYS A 63 -0.70 -7.75 -17.89
N LEU A 64 -1.55 -8.39 -17.08
CA LEU A 64 -1.36 -9.79 -16.66
C LEU A 64 -1.22 -10.72 -17.87
N ARG A 65 -2.10 -10.61 -18.86
CA ARG A 65 -2.05 -11.42 -20.09
C ARG A 65 -0.76 -11.18 -20.89
N HIS A 66 -0.36 -9.93 -21.07
CA HIS A 66 0.85 -9.58 -21.81
C HIS A 66 2.13 -10.02 -21.10
N GLU A 67 2.22 -9.82 -19.79
CA GLU A 67 3.42 -10.16 -19.01
C GLU A 67 3.53 -11.67 -18.74
N SER A 68 2.43 -12.42 -18.77
CA SER A 68 2.44 -13.89 -18.69
C SER A 68 2.97 -14.57 -19.94
N ALA A 69 3.09 -13.85 -21.07
CA ALA A 69 3.67 -14.36 -22.31
C ALA A 69 5.21 -14.29 -22.33
N GLY A 70 5.82 -13.61 -21.36
CA GLY A 70 7.24 -13.63 -21.05
C GLY A 70 7.48 -14.34 -19.72
N ASP A 71 8.66 -14.94 -19.55
CA ASP A 71 9.07 -15.79 -18.42
C ASP A 71 9.06 -15.07 -17.05
N GLY A 72 7.88 -14.74 -16.50
CA GLY A 72 7.76 -14.28 -15.11
C GLY A 72 6.77 -13.15 -14.80
N GLY A 73 5.65 -13.00 -15.53
CA GLY A 73 4.53 -12.17 -15.08
C GLY A 73 4.00 -12.64 -13.71
N ASN A 74 4.59 -12.14 -12.63
CA ASN A 74 4.21 -12.54 -11.28
C ASN A 74 2.94 -11.78 -10.90
N LEU A 75 1.81 -12.49 -10.88
CA LEU A 75 0.50 -11.98 -10.42
C LEU A 75 0.64 -11.10 -9.17
N HIS A 76 1.38 -11.57 -8.15
CA HIS A 76 1.60 -10.83 -6.91
C HIS A 76 2.26 -9.47 -7.16
N ARG A 77 3.21 -9.38 -8.10
CA ARG A 77 3.88 -8.12 -8.42
C ARG A 77 2.94 -7.15 -9.14
N ILE A 78 2.16 -7.63 -10.10
CA ILE A 78 1.20 -6.77 -10.82
C ILE A 78 0.12 -6.26 -9.87
N VAL A 79 -0.38 -7.11 -8.96
CA VAL A 79 -1.31 -6.68 -7.90
C VAL A 79 -0.64 -5.66 -6.98
N CYS A 80 0.61 -5.88 -6.53
CA CYS A 80 1.36 -4.90 -5.74
C CYS A 80 1.49 -3.55 -6.45
N ASP A 81 1.85 -3.54 -7.73
CA ASP A 81 2.02 -2.31 -8.52
C ASP A 81 0.68 -1.60 -8.72
N TYR A 82 -0.41 -2.35 -8.90
CA TYR A 82 -1.76 -1.80 -8.97
C TYR A 82 -2.18 -1.14 -7.65
N LEU A 83 -2.00 -1.82 -6.51
CA LEU A 83 -2.31 -1.29 -5.18
C LEU A 83 -1.44 -0.08 -4.82
N ALA A 84 -0.14 -0.12 -5.13
CA ALA A 84 0.78 0.99 -4.89
C ALA A 84 0.44 2.24 -5.72
N GLY A 85 -0.25 2.07 -6.85
CA GLY A 85 -0.77 3.16 -7.68
C GLY A 85 -2.05 3.81 -7.14
N MET A 86 -2.68 3.25 -6.10
CA MET A 86 -3.91 3.80 -5.53
C MET A 86 -3.64 4.98 -4.60
N THR A 87 -4.58 5.91 -4.56
CA THR A 87 -4.66 6.89 -3.46
C THR A 87 -5.41 6.28 -2.28
N ASP A 88 -5.18 6.76 -1.06
CA ASP A 88 -5.91 6.32 0.14
C ASP A 88 -7.43 6.30 -0.06
N ARG A 89 -7.97 7.39 -0.65
CA ARG A 89 -9.40 7.50 -0.94
C ARG A 89 -9.89 6.42 -1.90
N TYR A 90 -9.10 6.12 -2.92
CA TYR A 90 -9.43 5.08 -3.90
C TYR A 90 -9.38 3.69 -3.25
N ALA A 91 -8.32 3.36 -2.51
CA ALA A 91 -8.19 2.05 -1.85
C ALA A 91 -9.34 1.77 -0.86
N ILE A 92 -9.75 2.78 -0.09
CA ILE A 92 -10.91 2.67 0.80
C ILE A 92 -12.20 2.45 0.02
N GLN A 93 -12.41 3.18 -1.09
CA GLN A 93 -13.60 3.03 -1.92
C GLN A 93 -13.64 1.66 -2.60
N GLU A 94 -12.50 1.17 -3.07
CA GLU A 94 -12.38 -0.12 -3.73
C GLU A 94 -12.62 -1.27 -2.75
N HIS A 95 -12.10 -1.17 -1.53
CA HIS A 95 -12.39 -2.12 -0.45
C HIS A 95 -13.89 -2.18 -0.15
N LYS A 96 -14.57 -1.02 -0.13
CA LYS A 96 -16.04 -1.02 0.01
C LYS A 96 -16.74 -1.71 -1.16
N ARG A 97 -16.37 -1.44 -2.41
CA ARG A 97 -17.01 -2.11 -3.56
C ARG A 97 -16.88 -3.63 -3.53
N LEU A 98 -15.75 -4.13 -3.02
CA LEU A 98 -15.48 -5.57 -2.92
C LEU A 98 -16.22 -6.24 -1.76
N TYR A 99 -16.36 -5.56 -0.63
CA TYR A 99 -16.80 -6.18 0.63
C TYR A 99 -18.14 -5.67 1.17
N ASP A 100 -18.64 -4.53 0.71
CA ASP A 100 -19.93 -3.94 1.12
C ASP A 100 -21.00 -4.23 0.06
N PRO A 101 -21.97 -5.12 0.33
CA PRO A 101 -23.03 -5.48 -0.63
C PRO A 101 -23.93 -4.32 -1.04
N GLU A 102 -23.95 -3.23 -0.26
CA GLU A 102 -24.75 -2.04 -0.57
C GLU A 102 -23.99 -1.04 -1.46
N GLU A 103 -22.66 -1.19 -1.58
CA GLU A 103 -21.83 -0.35 -2.42
C GLU A 103 -21.94 -0.79 -3.89
N ARG A 104 -22.06 0.18 -4.81
CA ARG A 104 -22.16 -0.11 -6.24
C ARG A 104 -20.79 -0.34 -6.84
N VAL A 105 -20.65 -1.44 -7.58
CA VAL A 105 -19.48 -1.77 -8.42
C VAL A 105 -19.51 -0.95 -9.72
#